data_AF-A0A6A0GQV5-F1
#
_entry.id   AF-A0A6A0GQV5-F1
#
_cell.length_a   1.000
_cell.length_b   1.000
_cell.length_c   1.000
_cell.angle_alpha   90.00
_cell.angle_beta   90.00
_cell.angle_gamma   90.00
#
_symmetry.space_group_name_H-M   'P 1'
#
loop_
_entity.id
_entity.type
_entity.pdbx_description
1 polymer ?
#
loop_
_entity_poly.entity_id
_entity_poly.type
_entity_poly.pdbx_seq_one_letter_code
_entity_poly.pdbx_strand_id
1 'polypeptide(L)'
;MEGMWAMKAMEHAEIHFNILCVVDPKSLKLTQKDQMLYDAFREEFPNFNVECLDENALKSKEAKEKWRPFMNNLKTEVEDFSFATLVRIKASGEYNEENTILVTRIQFLCIEIARNREGFNDNIRHEFKPKPRSKAT
;
A
#
# COMPACT_ATOMS: atom_id res chain seq x y z
N MET A 1 -23.56 8.53 -2.73
CA MET A 1 -22.55 8.73 -3.80
C MET A 1 -21.28 9.31 -3.20
N GLU A 2 -21.40 10.24 -2.24
CA GLU A 2 -20.36 10.50 -1.25
C GLU A 2 -20.14 9.24 -0.38
N GLY A 3 -18.88 8.87 -0.12
CA GLY A 3 -18.50 7.75 0.77
C GLY A 3 -18.27 6.37 0.12
N MET A 4 -18.74 6.12 -1.11
CA MET A 4 -18.53 4.80 -1.75
C MET A 4 -17.05 4.47 -1.98
N TRP A 5 -16.23 5.47 -2.31
CA TRP A 5 -14.79 5.30 -2.47
C TRP A 5 -14.13 4.95 -1.13
N ALA A 6 -14.60 5.54 -0.02
CA ALA A 6 -14.05 5.31 1.31
C ALA A 6 -14.38 3.89 1.79
N MET A 7 -15.62 3.42 1.56
CA MET A 7 -16.00 2.03 1.85
C MET A 7 -15.13 1.03 1.09
N LYS A 8 -14.90 1.26 -0.22
CA LYS A 8 -14.01 0.42 -1.03
C LYS A 8 -12.56 0.46 -0.54
N ALA A 9 -12.06 1.62 -0.11
CA ALA A 9 -10.70 1.76 0.40
C ALA A 9 -10.51 1.02 1.74
N MET A 10 -11.51 1.10 2.63
CA MET A 10 -11.54 0.34 3.88
C MET A 10 -11.64 -1.16 3.65
N GLU A 11 -12.52 -1.59 2.76
CA GLU A 11 -12.66 -3.01 2.37
C GLU A 11 -11.36 -3.55 1.77
N HIS A 12 -10.72 -2.79 0.88
CA HIS A 12 -9.40 -3.13 0.34
C HIS A 12 -8.35 -3.29 1.44
N ALA A 13 -8.30 -2.37 2.41
CA ALA A 13 -7.37 -2.43 3.54
C ALA A 13 -7.60 -3.67 4.42
N GLU A 14 -8.86 -3.98 4.74
CA GLU A 14 -9.24 -5.15 5.53
C GLU A 14 -8.87 -6.46 4.82
N ILE A 15 -9.22 -6.59 3.54
CA ILE A 15 -8.88 -7.76 2.72
C ILE A 15 -7.36 -7.95 2.65
N HIS A 16 -6.64 -6.88 2.32
CA HIS A 16 -5.18 -6.92 2.22
C HIS A 16 -4.53 -7.33 3.54
N PHE A 17 -4.95 -6.73 4.66
CA PHE A 17 -4.40 -7.07 5.98
C PHE A 17 -4.70 -8.52 6.37
N ASN A 18 -5.92 -9.00 6.13
CA ASN A 18 -6.28 -10.39 6.38
C ASN A 18 -5.44 -11.38 5.58
N ILE A 19 -5.08 -11.05 4.33
CA ILE A 19 -4.17 -11.86 3.52
C ILE A 19 -2.78 -11.91 4.16
N LEU A 20 -2.24 -10.76 4.60
CA LEU A 20 -0.96 -10.71 5.31
C LEU A 20 -0.96 -11.52 6.61
N CYS A 21 -2.11 -11.64 7.28
CA CYS A 21 -2.23 -12.45 8.50
C CYS A 21 -2.16 -13.97 8.25
N VAL A 22 -2.34 -14.45 7.01
CA VAL A 22 -2.46 -15.89 6.72
C VAL A 22 -1.49 -16.41 5.66
N VAL A 23 -0.91 -15.53 4.83
CA VAL A 23 0.01 -15.89 3.75
C VAL A 23 1.41 -15.36 4.05
N ASP A 24 2.44 -16.03 3.51
CA ASP A 24 3.81 -15.49 3.49
C ASP A 24 3.88 -14.25 2.58
N PRO A 25 4.22 -13.05 3.10
CA PRO A 25 4.25 -11.81 2.31
C PRO A 25 5.16 -11.90 1.08
N LYS A 26 6.28 -12.62 1.13
CA LYS A 26 7.21 -12.76 -0.01
C LYS A 26 6.64 -13.59 -1.15
N SER A 27 5.63 -14.42 -0.87
CA SER A 27 4.92 -15.21 -1.89
C SER A 27 3.70 -14.47 -2.47
N LEU A 28 3.26 -13.40 -1.82
CA LEU A 28 2.08 -12.63 -2.22
C LEU A 28 2.40 -11.76 -3.44
N LYS A 29 1.66 -11.98 -4.53
CA LYS A 29 1.69 -11.10 -5.71
C LYS A 29 0.51 -10.13 -5.68
N LEU A 30 0.78 -8.83 -5.59
CA LEU A 30 -0.26 -7.79 -5.57
C LEU A 30 -0.72 -7.43 -6.99
N THR A 31 0.17 -7.54 -7.98
CA THR A 31 -0.12 -7.45 -9.40
C THR A 31 0.80 -8.38 -10.21
N GLN A 32 0.45 -8.61 -11.48
CA GLN A 32 1.31 -9.34 -12.41
C GLN A 32 2.64 -8.61 -12.68
N LYS A 33 2.70 -7.30 -12.40
CA LYS A 33 3.84 -6.42 -12.68
C LYS A 33 4.65 -6.05 -11.43
N ASP A 34 4.58 -6.85 -10.35
CA ASP A 34 5.24 -6.52 -9.08
C ASP A 34 6.73 -6.25 -9.22
N GLN A 35 7.44 -7.05 -10.03
CA GLN A 35 8.87 -6.87 -10.28
C GLN A 35 9.16 -5.50 -10.91
N MET A 36 8.45 -5.18 -11.99
CA MET A 36 8.61 -3.92 -12.71
C MET A 36 8.30 -2.71 -11.82
N LEU A 37 7.24 -2.79 -11.01
CA LEU A 37 6.88 -1.72 -10.07
C LEU A 37 7.93 -1.55 -8.98
N TYR A 38 8.44 -2.65 -8.42
CA TYR A 38 9.48 -2.60 -7.40
C TYR A 38 10.76 -1.96 -7.92
N ASP A 39 11.22 -2.39 -9.10
CA ASP A 39 12.46 -1.90 -9.70
C ASP A 39 12.34 -0.41 -10.02
N ALA A 40 11.26 0.01 -10.68
CA ALA A 40 11.00 1.42 -10.99
C ALA A 40 10.88 2.27 -9.70
N PHE A 41 10.21 1.75 -8.67
CA PHE A 41 10.08 2.44 -7.40
C PHE A 41 11.42 2.63 -6.71
N ARG A 42 12.28 1.61 -6.67
CA ARG A 42 13.61 1.70 -6.04
C ARG A 42 14.63 2.47 -6.87
N GLU A 43 14.44 2.56 -8.18
CA GLU A 43 15.21 3.47 -9.04
C GLU A 43 14.89 4.94 -8.75
N GLU A 44 13.60 5.30 -8.69
CA GLU A 44 13.17 6.69 -8.48
C GLU A 44 13.28 7.12 -7.01
N PHE A 45 13.04 6.19 -6.08
CA PHE A 45 12.96 6.43 -4.63
C PHE A 45 13.87 5.46 -3.84
N PRO A 46 15.18 5.43 -4.09
CA PRO A 46 16.09 4.44 -3.52
C PRO A 46 16.08 4.45 -1.98
N ASN A 47 16.05 5.64 -1.38
CA ASN A 47 16.13 5.84 0.07
C ASN A 47 14.75 6.03 0.74
N PHE A 48 13.65 5.76 0.04
CA PHE A 48 12.33 5.94 0.62
C PHE A 48 12.07 4.88 1.70
N ASN A 49 11.76 5.33 2.91
CA ASN A 49 11.47 4.48 4.04
C ASN A 49 10.08 3.86 3.88
N VAL A 50 10.04 2.55 3.64
CA VAL A 50 8.79 1.80 3.55
C VAL A 50 8.40 1.15 4.88
N GLU A 51 9.29 1.05 5.86
CA GLU A 51 8.98 0.53 7.19
C GLU A 51 8.08 1.50 7.96
N CYS A 52 8.46 2.77 7.99
CA CYS A 52 7.75 3.86 8.65
C CYS A 52 7.62 5.03 7.68
N LEU A 53 6.41 5.24 7.17
CA LEU A 53 6.13 6.27 6.17
C LEU A 53 6.14 7.66 6.82
N ASP A 54 6.83 8.59 6.17
CA ASP A 54 6.65 10.02 6.43
C ASP A 54 5.49 10.54 5.58
N GLU A 55 4.45 11.07 6.22
CA GLU A 55 3.31 11.68 5.55
C GLU A 55 3.73 12.81 4.61
N ASN A 56 4.77 13.57 4.96
CA ASN A 56 5.27 14.66 4.11
C ASN A 56 5.90 14.11 2.82
N ALA A 57 6.56 12.95 2.87
CA ALA A 57 7.14 12.30 1.69
C ALA A 57 6.08 11.79 0.67
N LEU A 58 4.79 11.87 1.02
CA LEU A 58 3.66 11.53 0.16
C LEU A 58 2.76 12.73 -0.15
N LYS A 59 2.56 13.63 0.82
CA LYS A 59 1.55 14.70 0.73
C LYS A 59 2.11 16.10 0.56
N SER A 60 3.40 16.34 0.82
CA SER A 60 4.00 17.67 0.62
C SER A 60 3.92 18.09 -0.84
N LYS A 61 4.11 19.38 -1.11
CA LYS A 61 4.08 19.89 -2.47
C LYS A 61 5.22 19.30 -3.30
N GLU A 62 6.40 19.24 -2.71
CA GLU A 62 7.63 18.69 -3.30
C GLU A 62 7.48 17.19 -3.57
N ALA A 63 6.93 16.45 -2.60
CA ALA A 63 6.63 15.03 -2.77
C ALA A 63 5.66 14.80 -3.93
N LYS A 64 4.58 15.58 -4.02
CA LYS A 64 3.62 15.49 -5.13
C LYS A 64 4.27 15.79 -6.48
N GLU A 65 5.17 16.76 -6.54
CA GLU A 65 5.91 17.08 -7.77
C GLU A 65 6.83 15.94 -8.22
N LYS A 66 7.37 15.13 -7.30
CA LYS A 66 8.14 13.93 -7.62
C LYS A 66 7.28 12.71 -7.94
N TRP A 67 6.22 12.47 -7.17
CA TRP A 67 5.32 11.32 -7.38
C TRP A 67 4.50 11.43 -8.67
N ARG A 68 4.07 12.63 -9.07
CA ARG A 68 3.25 12.83 -10.29
C ARG A 68 3.89 12.28 -11.57
N PRO A 69 5.12 12.64 -11.96
CA PRO A 69 5.74 12.10 -13.18
C PRO A 69 5.94 10.59 -13.09
N PHE A 70 6.38 10.08 -11.94
CA PHE A 70 6.53 8.65 -11.68
C PHE A 70 5.22 7.88 -11.90
N MET A 71 4.12 8.33 -11.27
CA MET A 71 2.80 7.71 -11.41
C MET A 71 2.29 7.78 -12.86
N ASN A 72 2.52 8.89 -13.55
CA ASN A 72 2.10 9.05 -14.94
C ASN A 72 2.82 8.09 -15.90
N ASN A 73 4.09 7.77 -15.63
CA ASN A 73 4.86 6.80 -16.41
C ASN A 73 4.32 5.37 -16.25
N LEU A 74 3.67 5.07 -15.13
CA LEU A 74 3.14 3.75 -14.79
C LEU A 74 1.62 3.62 -15.01
N LYS A 75 0.96 4.66 -15.52
CA LYS A 75 -0.51 4.73 -15.65
C LYS A 75 -1.10 3.63 -16.54
N THR A 76 -0.37 3.18 -17.57
CA THR A 76 -0.78 2.10 -18.48
C THR A 76 -0.53 0.73 -17.88
N GLU A 77 0.33 0.68 -16.86
CA GLU A 77 0.78 -0.56 -16.27
C GLU A 77 -0.14 -1.03 -15.14
N VAL A 78 -0.78 -0.08 -14.46
CA VAL A 78 -1.65 -0.31 -13.31
C VAL A 78 -3.07 0.16 -13.60
N GLU A 79 -4.00 -0.78 -13.61
CA GLU A 79 -5.43 -0.48 -13.65
C GLU A 79 -5.85 0.31 -12.41
N ASP A 80 -6.71 1.31 -12.60
CA ASP A 80 -7.20 2.20 -11.55
C ASP A 80 -6.07 2.85 -10.73
N PHE A 81 -4.94 3.19 -11.36
CA PHE A 81 -3.72 3.68 -10.68
C PHE A 81 -3.98 4.86 -9.72
N SER A 82 -4.94 5.73 -10.05
CA SER A 82 -5.31 6.92 -9.27
C SER A 82 -6.41 6.68 -8.23
N PHE A 83 -6.94 5.46 -8.13
CA PHE A 83 -7.97 5.12 -7.15
C PHE A 83 -7.44 5.29 -5.72
N ALA A 84 -8.27 5.86 -4.84
CA ALA A 84 -7.88 6.14 -3.48
C ALA A 84 -7.91 4.87 -2.62
N THR A 85 -6.81 4.57 -1.95
CA THR A 85 -6.57 3.37 -1.13
C THR A 85 -5.91 3.76 0.18
N LEU A 86 -5.86 2.83 1.13
CA LEU A 86 -5.25 3.05 2.44
C LEU A 86 -3.97 2.22 2.59
N VAL A 87 -2.92 2.84 3.10
CA VAL A 87 -1.66 2.17 3.45
C VAL A 87 -1.33 2.40 4.92
N ARG A 88 -0.65 1.44 5.54
CA ARG A 88 -0.22 1.56 6.94
C ARG A 88 0.96 2.51 7.04
N ILE A 89 1.00 3.40 8.03
CA ILE A 89 2.14 4.30 8.26
C ILE A 89 3.35 3.46 8.70
N LYS A 90 3.20 2.67 9.76
CA LYS A 90 4.15 1.67 10.23
C LYS A 90 3.75 0.29 9.73
N ALA A 91 4.67 -0.37 9.03
CA ALA A 91 4.45 -1.69 8.44
C ALA A 91 4.06 -2.75 9.47
N SER A 92 4.66 -2.71 10.66
CA SER A 92 4.46 -3.66 11.77
C SER A 92 3.14 -3.48 12.53
N GLY A 93 2.36 -2.43 12.26
CA GLY A 93 1.08 -2.20 12.93
C GLY A 93 -0.10 -2.74 12.13
N GLU A 94 -1.30 -2.74 12.73
CA GLU A 94 -2.55 -2.92 11.98
C GLU A 94 -3.08 -1.60 11.43
N TYR A 95 -4.11 -1.66 10.58
CA TYR A 95 -4.85 -0.47 10.18
C TYR A 95 -5.68 0.04 11.37
N ASN A 96 -5.41 1.28 11.79
CA ASN A 96 -6.18 2.06 12.75
C ASN A 96 -6.10 3.56 12.41
N GLU A 97 -6.79 4.42 13.15
CA GLU A 97 -6.85 5.87 12.83
C GLU A 97 -5.46 6.53 12.80
N GLU A 98 -4.56 6.16 13.71
CA GLU A 98 -3.21 6.74 13.83
C GLU A 98 -2.20 6.12 12.85
N ASN A 99 -2.41 4.88 12.41
CA ASN A 99 -1.49 4.11 11.58
C ASN A 99 -1.95 4.01 10.12
N THR A 100 -2.85 4.86 9.66
CA THR A 100 -3.43 4.77 8.31
C THR A 100 -3.33 6.09 7.57
N ILE A 101 -2.92 6.03 6.30
CA ILE A 101 -2.86 7.19 5.42
C ILE A 101 -3.50 6.88 4.05
N LEU A 102 -4.22 7.86 3.52
CA LEU A 102 -4.83 7.81 2.19
C LEU A 102 -3.77 8.05 1.10
N VAL A 103 -3.65 7.11 0.17
CA VAL A 103 -2.72 7.14 -0.97
C VAL A 103 -3.41 6.64 -2.24
N THR A 104 -2.78 6.87 -3.40
CA THR A 104 -3.27 6.27 -4.64
C THR A 104 -2.92 4.77 -4.72
N ARG A 105 -3.66 4.00 -5.52
CA ARG A 105 -3.41 2.57 -5.73
C ARG A 105 -1.98 2.29 -6.18
N ILE A 106 -1.42 3.10 -7.06
CA ILE A 106 -0.02 2.95 -7.50
C ILE A 106 0.97 3.15 -6.35
N GLN A 107 0.75 4.14 -5.49
CA GLN A 107 1.58 4.36 -4.29
C GLN A 107 1.47 3.17 -3.34
N PHE A 108 0.25 2.70 -3.07
CA PHE A 108 0.00 1.51 -2.26
C PHE A 108 0.78 0.29 -2.80
N LEU A 109 0.67 0.00 -4.10
CA LEU A 109 1.36 -1.12 -4.72
C LEU A 109 2.88 -1.00 -4.56
N CYS A 110 3.47 0.14 -4.91
CA CYS A 110 4.92 0.34 -4.79
C CYS A 110 5.41 0.11 -3.35
N ILE A 111 4.69 0.67 -2.37
CA ILE A 111 5.05 0.57 -0.95
C ILE A 111 4.88 -0.86 -0.42
N GLU A 112 3.72 -1.50 -0.64
CA GLU A 112 3.47 -2.84 -0.09
C GLU A 112 4.27 -3.93 -0.81
N ILE A 113 4.53 -3.80 -2.11
CA ILE A 113 5.45 -4.71 -2.82
C ILE A 113 6.85 -4.60 -2.20
N ALA A 114 7.33 -3.38 -1.94
CA ALA A 114 8.62 -3.18 -1.30
C ALA A 114 8.64 -3.76 0.13
N ARG A 115 7.59 -3.54 0.93
CA ARG A 115 7.46 -4.13 2.28
C ARG A 115 7.51 -5.66 2.27
N ASN A 116 6.82 -6.29 1.32
CA ASN A 116 6.80 -7.74 1.17
C ASN A 116 8.19 -8.28 0.80
N ARG A 117 8.87 -7.64 -0.16
CA ARG A 117 10.19 -8.08 -0.63
C ARG A 117 11.29 -7.86 0.40
N GLU A 118 11.23 -6.75 1.11
CA GLU A 118 12.25 -6.33 2.08
C GLU A 118 12.01 -6.89 3.49
N GLY A 119 10.89 -7.59 3.69
CA GLY A 119 10.61 -8.33 4.92
C GLY A 119 9.94 -7.51 6.02
N PHE A 120 9.53 -6.27 5.76
CA PHE A 120 8.84 -5.43 6.74
C PHE A 120 7.43 -5.93 7.09
N ASN A 121 6.84 -6.78 6.25
CA ASN A 121 5.56 -7.44 6.52
C ASN A 121 5.70 -8.86 7.11
N ASP A 122 6.91 -9.42 7.23
CA ASP A 122 7.13 -10.84 7.56
C ASP A 122 6.51 -11.26 8.92
N ASN A 123 6.50 -10.35 9.89
CA ASN A 123 5.99 -10.61 11.24
C ASN A 123 4.46 -10.51 11.37
N ILE A 124 3.75 -9.93 10.39
CA ILE A 124 2.30 -9.64 10.52
C ILE A 124 1.48 -10.89 10.85
N ARG A 125 1.74 -12.01 10.17
CA ARG A 125 1.04 -13.29 10.41
C ARG A 125 1.24 -13.89 11.81
N HIS A 126 2.32 -13.50 12.47
CA HIS A 126 2.66 -13.99 13.81
C HIS A 126 2.06 -13.10 14.90
N GLU A 127 1.99 -11.79 14.66
CA GLU A 127 1.49 -10.81 15.61
C GLU A 127 -0.03 -10.61 15.56
N PHE A 128 -0.64 -10.77 14.39
CA PHE A 128 -2.05 -10.47 14.17
C PHE A 128 -2.84 -11.68 13.69
N LYS A 129 -4.17 -11.63 13.89
CA LYS A 129 -5.12 -12.62 13.38
C LYS A 129 -6.06 -11.96 12.36
N PRO A 130 -6.49 -12.70 11.33
CA PRO A 130 -7.45 -12.15 10.37
C PRO A 130 -8.75 -11.80 11.09
N LYS A 131 -9.32 -10.64 10.75
CA LYS A 131 -10.62 -10.21 11.27
C LYS A 131 -11.73 -10.80 10.40
N PRO A 132 -12.83 -11.30 10.99
CA PRO A 132 -13.99 -11.73 10.22
C PRO A 132 -14.52 -10.55 9.41
N ARG A 133 -14.76 -10.78 8.11
CA ARG A 133 -15.32 -9.74 7.24
C ARG A 133 -16.62 -9.24 7.82
N SER A 134 -16.69 -7.97 8.17
CA SER A 134 -17.94 -7.37 8.59
C SER A 134 -18.92 -7.45 7.41
N LYS A 135 -20.08 -8.09 7.61
CA LYS A 135 -21.12 -8.08 6.57
C LYS A 135 -21.58 -6.63 6.45
N ALA A 136 -21.29 -5.99 5.31
CA ALA A 136 -21.93 -4.73 4.96
C ALA A 136 -23.44 -4.92 5.11
N THR A 137 -24.03 -4.23 6.08
CA THR A 137 -25.48 -4.24 6.34
C THR A 137 -26.10 -3.09 5.59
#